data_AF-A0A2S5LCF6-F1
#
_entry.id   AF-A0A2S5LCF6-F1
#
_cell.length_a   1.000
_cell.length_b   1.000
_cell.length_c   1.000
_cell.angle_alpha   90.00
_cell.angle_beta   90.00
_cell.angle_gamma   90.00
#
_symmetry.space_group_name_H-M   'P 1'
#
loop_
_entity.id
_entity.type
_entity.pdbx_description
1 polymer ?
#
loop_
_entity_poly.entity_id
_entity_poly.type
_entity_poly.pdbx_seq_one_letter_code
_entity_poly.pdbx_strand_id
1 'polypeptide(L)'
;METKVDEIAERVYRFSTFAPEIAAPAGFTFNQFLIDADEPLLFHCGPRALFAHVSKALSAIMPIERLRWISFGHVEADECG
;
A
#
# COMPACT_ATOMS: atom_id res chain seq x y z
N MET A 1 13.82 -1.47 -3.28
CA MET A 1 12.53 -0.91 -3.71
C MET A 1 12.15 0.23 -2.80
N GLU A 2 11.75 1.36 -3.37
CA GLU A 2 11.22 2.51 -2.63
C GLU A 2 9.70 2.56 -2.86
N THR A 3 8.94 2.86 -1.80
CA THR A 3 7.49 3.09 -1.90
C THR A 3 7.25 4.58 -1.84
N LYS A 4 6.70 5.14 -2.91
CA LYS A 4 6.32 6.54 -2.99
C LYS A 4 4.94 6.71 -2.36
N VAL A 5 4.79 7.77 -1.58
CA VAL A 5 3.53 8.13 -0.94
C VAL A 5 3.03 9.41 -1.59
N ASP A 6 1.87 9.35 -2.22
CA ASP A 6 1.20 10.50 -2.83
C ASP A 6 -0.17 10.67 -2.17
N GLU A 7 -0.50 11.86 -1.67
CA GLU A 7 -1.89 12.21 -1.32
C GLU A 7 -2.63 12.55 -2.63
N ILE A 8 -3.57 11.70 -3.02
CA ILE A 8 -4.28 11.79 -4.32
C ILE A 8 -5.67 12.44 -4.20
N ALA A 9 -6.18 12.54 -2.97
CA ALA A 9 -7.32 13.34 -2.55
C ALA A 9 -7.18 13.60 -1.04
N GLU A 10 -8.01 14.50 -0.49
CA GLU A 10 -7.98 14.81 0.94
C GLU A 10 -8.01 13.53 1.79
N ARG A 11 -6.91 13.29 2.53
CA ARG A 11 -6.72 12.13 3.42
C ARG A 11 -6.82 10.77 2.72
N VAL A 12 -6.61 10.73 1.41
CA VAL A 12 -6.51 9.51 0.61
C VAL A 12 -5.12 9.45 -0.02
N TYR A 13 -4.38 8.39 0.34
CA TYR A 13 -2.99 8.24 -0.03
C TYR A 13 -2.79 7.01 -0.88
N ARG A 14 -1.97 7.13 -1.92
CA ARG A 14 -1.48 6.01 -2.73
C ARG A 14 -0.05 5.69 -2.32
N PHE A 15 0.19 4.42 -2.00
CA PHE A 15 1.53 3.86 -1.82
C PHE A 15 1.90 3.12 -3.08
N SER A 16 2.91 3.59 -3.81
CA SER A 16 3.32 3.01 -5.09
C SER A 16 4.74 2.47 -5.01
N THR A 17 4.89 1.15 -5.17
CA THR A 17 6.19 0.49 -5.28
C THR A 17 6.40 0.02 -6.72
N PHE A 18 7.44 0.53 -7.37
CA PHE A 18 7.81 0.11 -8.72
C PHE A 18 8.74 -1.11 -8.68
N ALA A 19 8.38 -2.16 -9.41
CA ALA A 19 9.10 -3.41 -9.61
C ALA A 19 9.49 -3.53 -11.11
N PRO A 20 10.65 -3.00 -11.53
CA PRO A 20 11.07 -3.00 -12.94
C PRO A 20 11.30 -4.40 -13.51
N GLU A 21 11.59 -5.38 -12.65
CA GLU A 21 11.84 -6.77 -13.04
C GLU A 21 10.58 -7.55 -13.43
N ILE A 22 9.40 -7.09 -13.01
CA ILE A 22 8.12 -7.73 -13.36
C ILE A 22 7.62 -7.14 -14.68
N ALA A 23 7.28 -8.00 -15.65
CA ALA A 23 6.81 -7.59 -16.98
C ALA A 23 7.78 -6.62 -17.71
N ALA A 24 9.07 -6.93 -17.68
CA ALA A 24 10.09 -6.15 -18.40
C ALA A 24 9.80 -6.09 -19.92
N PRO A 25 10.06 -4.94 -20.58
CA PRO A 25 10.77 -3.76 -20.08
C PRO A 25 9.87 -2.71 -19.38
N ALA A 26 8.55 -2.91 -19.38
CA ALA A 26 7.61 -1.91 -18.87
C ALA A 26 7.66 -1.78 -17.34
N GLY A 27 7.92 -2.88 -16.63
CA GLY A 27 7.85 -2.93 -15.17
C GLY A 27 6.41 -3.07 -14.68
N PHE A 28 6.26 -3.20 -13.36
CA PHE A 28 4.95 -3.26 -12.70
C PHE A 28 4.93 -2.36 -11.46
N THR A 29 3.75 -1.84 -11.10
CA THR A 29 3.57 -1.07 -9.86
C THR A 29 2.57 -1.76 -8.96
N PHE A 30 2.97 -2.01 -7.71
CA PHE A 30 2.04 -2.37 -6.65
C PHE A 30 1.53 -1.09 -6.00
N ASN A 31 0.21 -0.88 -5.99
CA ASN A 31 -0.42 0.33 -5.48
C ASN A 31 -1.38 0.00 -4.34
N GLN A 32 -1.00 0.29 -3.10
CA GLN A 32 -1.95 0.24 -1.96
C GLN A 32 -2.60 1.61 -1.78
N PHE A 33 -3.81 1.61 -1.22
CA PHE A 33 -4.53 2.86 -0.93
C PHE A 33 -4.89 2.93 0.54
N LEU A 34 -4.45 4.00 1.22
CA LEU A 34 -4.85 4.32 2.57
C LEU A 34 -5.94 5.38 2.54
N ILE A 35 -7.05 5.10 3.21
CA ILE A 35 -8.10 6.07 3.51
C ILE A 35 -7.99 6.40 5.01
N ASP A 36 -7.42 7.55 5.35
CA ASP A 36 -7.35 8.04 6.74
C ASP A 36 -8.69 8.70 7.11
N ALA A 37 -9.68 7.86 7.43
CA ALA A 37 -10.96 8.29 7.98
C ALA A 37 -10.98 8.13 9.51
N ASP A 38 -12.16 8.21 10.14
CA ASP A 38 -12.31 7.94 11.58
C ASP A 38 -11.93 6.50 11.94
N GLU A 39 -12.25 5.56 11.05
CA GLU A 39 -11.77 4.18 11.07
C GLU A 39 -10.89 3.93 9.83
N PRO A 40 -9.57 4.09 9.92
CA PRO A 40 -8.69 4.03 8.77
C PRO A 40 -8.68 2.66 8.08
N LEU A 41 -8.65 2.69 6.76
CA LEU A 41 -8.66 1.51 5.89
C LEU A 41 -7.45 1.48 4.99
N LEU A 42 -6.76 0.34 4.93
CA LEU A 42 -5.76 0.03 3.92
C LEU A 42 -6.37 -0.96 2.90
N PHE A 43 -6.34 -0.60 1.63
CA PHE A 43 -6.77 -1.47 0.54
C PHE A 43 -5.59 -2.32 0.09
N HIS A 44 -5.63 -3.60 0.47
CA HIS A 44 -4.63 -4.67 0.40
C HIS A 44 -3.23 -4.34 0.96
N CYS A 45 -2.45 -5.39 1.28
CA CYS A 45 -1.11 -5.25 1.86
C CYS A 45 0.01 -5.40 0.82
N GLY A 46 -0.31 -5.85 -0.39
CA GLY A 46 0.68 -6.22 -1.40
C GLY A 46 1.29 -7.60 -1.10
N PRO A 47 2.32 -8.07 -1.84
CA PRO A 47 2.98 -9.32 -1.53
C PRO A 47 3.80 -9.22 -0.23
N ARG A 48 4.04 -10.34 0.45
CA ARG A 48 4.84 -10.43 1.70
C ARG A 48 6.15 -9.65 1.69
N ALA A 49 6.84 -9.60 0.54
CA ALA A 49 8.10 -8.86 0.40
C ALA A 49 7.94 -7.34 0.61
N LEU A 50 6.73 -6.80 0.45
CA LEU A 50 6.42 -5.38 0.63
C LEU A 50 6.06 -4.99 2.06
N PHE A 51 5.85 -5.93 2.99
CA PHE A 51 5.38 -5.64 4.35
C PHE A 51 6.12 -4.46 5.01
N ALA A 52 7.46 -4.50 5.03
CA ALA A 52 8.27 -3.47 5.66
C ALA A 52 8.16 -2.12 4.95
N HIS A 53 7.94 -2.12 3.64
CA HIS A 53 7.81 -0.91 2.84
C HIS A 53 6.43 -0.26 3.02
N VAL A 54 5.36 -1.05 2.97
CA VAL A 54 3.98 -0.58 3.18
C VAL A 54 3.77 -0.13 4.62
N SER A 55 4.24 -0.89 5.60
CA SER A 55 4.15 -0.51 7.02
C SER A 55 4.88 0.81 7.30
N LYS A 56 6.05 1.01 6.69
CA LYS A 56 6.81 2.27 6.80
C LYS A 56 6.07 3.44 6.14
N ALA A 57 5.48 3.22 4.96
CA ALA A 57 4.69 4.24 4.26
C ALA A 57 3.47 4.67 5.08
N LEU A 58 2.73 3.71 5.65
CA LEU A 58 1.61 3.98 6.54
C LEU A 58 2.05 4.74 7.79
N SER A 59 3.14 4.31 8.44
CA SER A 59 3.67 4.92 9.67
C SER A 59 4.15 6.36 9.48
N ALA A 60 4.42 6.78 8.25
CA ALA A 60 4.75 8.17 7.93
C ALA A 60 3.53 9.10 7.96
N ILE A 61 2.32 8.55 7.88
CA ILE A 61 1.04 9.29 7.87
C ILE A 61 0.39 9.23 9.26
N MET A 62 0.34 8.06 9.88
CA MET A 62 -0.27 7.84 11.19
C MET A 62 0.34 6.65 11.93
N PRO A 63 0.18 6.54 13.27
CA PRO A 63 0.53 5.32 14.00
C PRO A 63 -0.18 4.09 13.42
N ILE A 64 0.55 3.00 13.20
CA ILE A 64 0.01 1.79 12.56
C ILE A 64 -1.09 1.14 13.42
N GLU A 65 -1.06 1.33 14.73
CA GLU A 65 -2.05 0.83 15.68
C GLU A 65 -3.43 1.51 15.51
N ARG A 66 -3.50 2.64 14.79
CA ARG A 66 -4.77 3.26 14.40
C ARG A 66 -5.41 2.59 13.19
N LEU A 67 -4.68 1.79 12.41
CA LEU A 67 -5.26 1.07 11.28
C LEU A 67 -6.35 0.12 11.78
N ARG A 68 -7.56 0.27 11.24
CA ARG A 68 -8.72 -0.50 11.68
C ARG A 68 -9.11 -1.58 10.70
N TRP A 69 -9.03 -1.26 9.41
CA TRP A 69 -9.54 -2.12 8.35
C TRP A 69 -8.46 -2.46 7.32
N ILE A 70 -8.41 -3.73 6.93
CA ILE A 70 -7.71 -4.19 5.73
C ILE A 70 -8.79 -4.73 4.79
N SER A 71 -8.85 -4.21 3.58
CA SER A 71 -9.86 -4.58 2.57
C SER A 71 -9.21 -5.06 1.28
N PHE A 72 -10.00 -5.71 0.45
CA PHE A 72 -9.56 -6.52 -0.67
C PHE A 72 -10.58 -6.42 -1.81
N GLY A 73 -10.13 -6.13 -3.03
CA GLY A 73 -10.99 -6.16 -4.22
C GLY A 73 -11.13 -7.57 -4.81
N HIS A 74 -10.07 -8.36 -4.64
CA HIS A 74 -9.98 -9.81 -4.79
C HIS A 74 -9.01 -10.31 -3.72
N VAL A 75 -8.71 -11.60 -3.63
CA VAL A 75 -7.75 -12.11 -2.64
C VAL A 75 -6.79 -13.09 -3.32
N GLU A 76 -5.54 -12.65 -3.50
CA GLU A 76 -4.46 -13.47 -4.04
C GLU A 76 -3.15 -13.33 -3.22
N ALA A 77 -2.14 -14.14 -3.54
CA ALA A 77 -0.90 -14.21 -2.77
C ALA A 77 -0.10 -12.88 -2.78
N ASP A 78 -0.31 -12.06 -3.79
CA ASP A 78 0.27 -10.73 -3.97
C ASP A 78 -0.52 -9.62 -3.27
N GLU A 79 -1.49 -9.97 -2.42
CA GLU A 79 -2.24 -9.02 -1.58
C GLU A 79 -2.13 -9.31 -0.08
N CYS A 80 -1.58 -10.47 0.30
CA CYS A 80 -1.54 -11.02 1.66
C CYS A 80 -0.23 -10.74 2.43
N GLY A 81 0.35 -9.55 2.22
CA GLY A 81 1.67 -9.16 2.72
C GLY A 81 1.74 -8.73 4.18
#